data_AF-A0A6P0DV87-F1
#
_entry.id   AF-A0A6P0DV87-F1
#
_cell.length_a   1.000
_cell.length_b   1.000
_cell.length_c   1.000
_cell.angle_alpha   90.00
_cell.angle_beta   90.00
_cell.angle_gamma   90.00
#
_symmetry.space_group_name_H-M   'P 1'
#
loop_
_entity.id
_entity.type
_entity.pdbx_description
1 polymer ?
#
loop_
_entity_poly.entity_id
_entity_poly.type
_entity_poly.pdbx_seq_one_letter_code
_entity_poly.pdbx_strand_id
1 'polypeptide(L)'
;LLHTMVVDAIVDDHDADNPQVLGVVCAGKGGLRSIRAKVVVDCSADGDVAHYAGVHTRQGRESDGLSQPQTLFFRVQNVDDQVVEDYIRAHPQDFRPFASIVAKATAEVRFPVPRRGIGLYKTMEPGVWRINTGRVLRRNGADALELSLAEVEGREQTVALLDFFRNNLPGFEQVEPRDTATQIGVRETRRIDGAYELTLQDLHS
;
A
#
# COMPACT_ATOMS: atom_id res chain seq x y z
N LEU A 1 -13.04 18.64 -8.78
CA LEU A 1 -14.01 18.21 -7.74
C LEU A 1 -13.24 17.39 -6.72
N LEU A 2 -13.12 17.87 -5.48
CA LEU A 2 -12.50 17.10 -4.39
C LEU A 2 -13.55 16.16 -3.79
N HIS A 3 -13.14 15.01 -3.24
CA HIS A 3 -14.02 13.97 -2.66
C HIS A 3 -15.00 13.33 -3.66
N THR A 4 -14.50 12.94 -4.82
CA THR A 4 -15.29 12.31 -5.89
C THR A 4 -14.48 11.17 -6.49
N MET A 5 -15.11 10.02 -6.70
CA MET A 5 -14.50 8.85 -7.36
C MET A 5 -15.15 8.65 -8.72
N VAL A 6 -14.36 8.23 -9.71
CA VAL A 6 -14.89 7.75 -10.99
C VAL A 6 -15.55 6.39 -10.75
N VAL A 7 -16.74 6.21 -11.28
CA VAL A 7 -17.50 4.96 -11.14
C VAL A 7 -17.94 4.38 -12.48
N ASP A 8 -17.78 5.14 -13.58
CA ASP A 8 -17.99 4.67 -14.94
C ASP A 8 -17.32 5.59 -15.97
N ALA A 9 -17.18 5.12 -17.21
CA ALA A 9 -16.80 5.91 -18.37
C ALA A 9 -17.99 6.09 -19.31
N ILE A 10 -18.10 7.28 -19.92
CA ILE A 10 -19.10 7.53 -20.97
C ILE A 10 -18.41 7.24 -22.29
N VAL A 11 -18.81 6.18 -22.98
CA VAL A 11 -18.17 5.73 -24.23
C VAL A 11 -19.18 5.82 -25.38
N ASP A 12 -18.71 6.30 -26.52
CA ASP A 12 -19.35 6.11 -27.82
C ASP A 12 -18.65 4.95 -28.53
N ASP A 13 -19.35 3.83 -28.65
CA ASP A 13 -18.89 2.58 -29.23
C ASP A 13 -19.64 2.24 -30.53
N HIS A 14 -20.27 3.23 -31.17
CA HIS A 14 -20.93 3.04 -32.46
C HIS A 14 -19.98 2.53 -33.55
N ASP A 15 -18.71 2.93 -33.48
CA ASP A 15 -17.60 2.33 -34.22
C ASP A 15 -16.81 1.42 -33.29
N ALA A 16 -17.05 0.10 -33.40
CA ALA A 16 -16.41 -0.90 -32.54
C ALA A 16 -14.88 -0.95 -32.69
N ASP A 17 -14.34 -0.49 -33.83
CA ASP A 17 -12.90 -0.46 -34.08
C ASP A 17 -12.25 0.82 -33.52
N ASN A 18 -13.06 1.82 -33.13
CA ASN A 18 -12.58 3.11 -32.64
C ASN A 18 -13.50 3.72 -31.57
N PRO A 19 -13.63 3.07 -30.40
CA PRO A 19 -14.45 3.59 -29.31
C PRO A 19 -13.88 4.92 -28.77
N GLN A 20 -14.76 5.88 -28.49
CA GLN A 20 -14.38 7.20 -27.99
C GLN A 20 -14.88 7.43 -26.58
N VAL A 21 -13.98 7.78 -25.67
CA VAL A 21 -14.35 8.21 -24.32
C VAL A 21 -14.84 9.67 -24.37
N LEU A 22 -16.13 9.87 -24.12
CA LEU A 22 -16.80 11.18 -24.11
C LEU A 22 -16.80 11.86 -22.74
N GLY A 23 -16.40 11.15 -21.69
CA GLY A 23 -16.44 11.64 -20.32
C GLY A 23 -16.45 10.53 -19.27
N VAL A 24 -16.82 10.89 -18.05
CA VAL A 24 -16.87 9.99 -16.90
C VAL A 24 -18.16 10.19 -16.10
N VAL A 25 -18.60 9.13 -15.42
CA VAL A 25 -19.57 9.21 -14.33
C VAL A 25 -18.81 9.16 -13.03
N CYS A 26 -19.15 10.05 -12.12
CA CYS A 26 -18.54 10.12 -10.81
C CYS A 26 -19.56 10.04 -9.69
N ALA A 27 -19.14 9.48 -8.55
CA ALA A 27 -19.91 9.43 -7.31
C ALA A 27 -19.25 10.29 -6.23
N GLY A 28 -20.07 11.02 -5.47
CA GLY A 28 -19.66 11.74 -4.28
C GLY A 28 -20.84 11.98 -3.34
N LYS A 29 -20.62 12.72 -2.24
CA LYS A 29 -21.67 12.98 -1.24
C LYS A 29 -22.92 13.67 -1.80
N GLY A 30 -22.79 14.40 -2.91
CA GLY A 30 -23.88 15.06 -3.61
C GLY A 30 -24.60 14.18 -4.65
N GLY A 31 -24.34 12.87 -4.69
CA GLY A 31 -24.90 11.93 -5.66
C GLY A 31 -24.02 11.72 -6.89
N LEU A 32 -24.61 11.09 -7.91
CA LEU A 32 -23.95 10.80 -9.18
C LEU A 32 -23.94 12.03 -10.09
N ARG A 33 -22.86 12.18 -10.86
CA ARG A 33 -22.70 13.25 -11.85
C ARG A 33 -22.02 12.71 -13.11
N SER A 34 -22.51 13.12 -14.27
CA SER A 34 -21.83 12.92 -15.55
C SER A 34 -21.01 14.15 -15.90
N ILE A 35 -19.73 13.97 -16.25
CA ILE A 35 -18.84 15.04 -16.71
C ILE A 35 -18.38 14.68 -18.11
N ARG A 36 -18.78 15.47 -19.11
CA ARG A 36 -18.33 15.32 -20.50
C ARG A 36 -17.04 16.11 -20.74
N ALA A 37 -16.15 15.56 -21.55
CA ALA A 37 -14.90 16.19 -21.93
C ALA A 37 -14.53 15.81 -23.37
N LYS A 38 -13.72 16.65 -24.02
CA LYS A 38 -13.14 16.33 -25.33
C LYS A 38 -11.96 15.36 -25.24
N VAL A 39 -11.30 15.36 -24.09
CA VAL A 39 -10.13 14.53 -23.79
C VAL A 39 -10.25 14.10 -22.33
N VAL A 40 -10.03 12.82 -22.06
CA VAL A 40 -9.96 12.26 -20.71
C VAL A 40 -8.57 11.67 -20.52
N VAL A 41 -7.90 12.05 -19.43
CA VAL A 41 -6.61 11.48 -19.03
C VAL A 41 -6.85 10.66 -17.77
N ASP A 42 -6.60 9.36 -17.83
CA ASP A 42 -6.78 8.47 -16.68
C ASP A 42 -5.62 8.61 -15.70
N CYS A 43 -5.87 9.36 -14.63
CA CYS A 43 -4.96 9.52 -13.49
C CYS A 43 -5.58 8.91 -12.21
N SER A 44 -6.40 7.87 -12.33
CA SER A 44 -7.09 7.23 -11.20
C SER A 44 -6.15 6.42 -10.29
N ALA A 45 -4.89 6.21 -10.70
CA ALA A 45 -3.93 5.24 -10.14
C ALA A 45 -4.32 3.77 -10.35
N ASP A 46 -5.62 3.46 -10.45
CA ASP A 46 -6.15 2.10 -10.63
C ASP A 46 -6.55 1.76 -12.08
N GLY A 47 -6.35 2.69 -13.02
CA GLY A 47 -6.74 2.52 -14.42
C GLY A 47 -8.26 2.41 -14.60
N ASP A 48 -9.04 3.02 -13.70
CA ASP A 48 -10.50 2.87 -13.64
C ASP A 48 -11.19 3.39 -14.90
N VAL A 49 -10.79 4.54 -15.45
CA VAL A 49 -11.42 5.09 -16.65
C VAL A 49 -11.16 4.18 -17.84
N ALA A 50 -9.92 3.73 -18.02
CA ALA A 50 -9.55 2.80 -19.07
C ALA A 50 -10.33 1.49 -18.93
N HIS A 51 -10.40 0.94 -17.72
CA HIS A 51 -11.15 -0.26 -17.42
C HIS A 51 -12.64 -0.12 -17.76
N TYR A 52 -13.30 0.96 -17.30
CA TYR A 52 -14.71 1.22 -17.60
C TYR A 52 -14.95 1.51 -19.09
N ALA A 53 -13.96 2.05 -19.80
CA ALA A 53 -14.02 2.24 -21.24
C ALA A 53 -13.80 0.94 -22.05
N GLY A 54 -13.66 -0.21 -21.39
CA GLY A 54 -13.46 -1.50 -22.05
C GLY A 54 -12.01 -1.75 -22.50
N VAL A 55 -11.06 -0.91 -22.10
CA VAL A 55 -9.64 -1.15 -22.39
C VAL A 55 -9.16 -2.38 -21.62
N HIS A 56 -8.42 -3.25 -22.29
CA HIS A 56 -7.84 -4.42 -21.65
C HIS A 56 -6.84 -4.00 -20.56
N THR A 57 -6.94 -4.66 -19.40
CA THR A 57 -6.07 -4.41 -18.27
C THR A 57 -5.58 -5.72 -17.68
N ARG A 58 -4.34 -5.72 -17.18
CA ARG A 58 -3.73 -6.85 -16.44
C ARG A 58 -3.62 -6.48 -14.96
N GLN A 59 -3.79 -7.46 -14.07
CA GLN A 59 -3.59 -7.29 -12.63
C GLN A 59 -2.80 -8.44 -12.05
N GLY A 60 -1.86 -8.13 -11.16
CA GLY A 60 -1.03 -9.13 -10.50
C GLY A 60 0.04 -9.73 -11.41
N ARG A 61 0.81 -10.67 -10.87
CA ARG A 61 1.81 -11.42 -11.64
C ARG A 61 1.14 -12.47 -12.52
N GLU A 62 1.72 -12.74 -13.70
CA GLU A 62 1.21 -13.77 -14.61
C GLU A 62 1.18 -15.17 -13.99
N SER A 63 2.12 -15.48 -13.09
CA SER A 63 2.26 -16.83 -12.53
C SER A 63 1.17 -17.22 -11.53
N ASP A 64 0.63 -16.26 -10.78
CA ASP A 64 -0.30 -16.54 -9.67
C ASP A 64 -1.45 -15.53 -9.52
N GLY A 65 -1.51 -14.51 -10.37
CA GLY A 65 -2.52 -13.44 -10.31
C GLY A 65 -2.40 -12.53 -9.08
N LEU A 66 -1.37 -12.69 -8.25
CA LEU A 66 -1.26 -11.92 -7.02
C LEU A 66 -0.56 -10.57 -7.27
N SER A 67 -1.23 -9.50 -6.85
CA SER A 67 -0.65 -8.17 -6.75
C SER A 67 0.36 -8.09 -5.60
N GLN A 68 1.15 -7.00 -5.60
CA GLN A 68 2.03 -6.70 -4.47
C GLN A 68 1.27 -6.63 -3.14
N PRO A 69 1.89 -7.08 -2.03
CA PRO A 69 1.32 -6.96 -0.69
C PRO A 69 0.93 -5.52 -0.37
N GLN A 70 -0.13 -5.36 0.42
CA GLN A 70 -0.57 -4.08 0.94
C GLN A 70 0.04 -3.83 2.33
N THR A 71 0.08 -2.58 2.78
CA THR A 71 0.62 -2.23 4.10
C THR A 71 -0.18 -1.12 4.74
N LEU A 72 -0.62 -1.32 5.98
CA LEU A 72 -1.12 -0.23 6.82
C LEU A 72 0.07 0.40 7.52
N PHE A 73 0.37 1.65 7.16
CA PHE A 73 1.41 2.43 7.82
C PHE A 73 0.89 2.89 9.18
N PHE A 74 1.73 2.95 10.21
CA PHE A 74 1.30 3.48 11.51
C PHE A 74 2.43 4.21 12.21
N ARG A 75 2.07 5.03 13.19
CA ARG A 75 2.99 5.73 14.07
C ARG A 75 2.85 5.22 15.49
N VAL A 76 3.99 5.21 16.17
CA VAL A 76 4.09 4.89 17.59
C VAL A 76 4.74 6.05 18.33
N GLN A 77 4.53 6.08 19.64
CA GLN A 77 5.13 7.03 20.55
C GLN A 77 5.71 6.31 21.77
N ASN A 78 6.39 7.05 22.64
CA ASN A 78 7.07 6.54 23.84
C ASN A 78 8.21 5.56 23.53
N VAL A 79 8.89 5.73 22.38
CA VAL A 79 10.14 5.04 22.08
C VAL A 79 11.29 5.76 22.77
N ASP A 80 12.17 5.04 23.44
CA ASP A 80 13.43 5.59 23.95
C ASP A 80 14.44 5.69 22.81
N ASP A 81 14.53 6.90 22.24
CA ASP A 81 15.42 7.18 21.11
C ASP A 81 16.89 6.87 21.41
N GLN A 82 17.36 7.11 22.63
CA GLN A 82 18.76 6.91 22.99
C GLN A 82 19.09 5.42 23.04
N VAL A 83 18.20 4.60 23.63
CA VAL A 83 18.37 3.14 23.67
C VAL A 83 18.38 2.55 22.25
N VAL A 84 17.51 3.04 21.36
CA VAL A 84 17.51 2.60 19.95
C VAL A 84 18.81 2.99 19.25
N GLU A 85 19.30 4.23 19.44
CA GLU A 85 20.56 4.71 18.85
C GLU A 85 21.78 3.95 19.37
N ASP A 86 21.82 3.65 20.66
CA ASP A 86 22.88 2.85 21.29
C ASP A 86 22.87 1.41 20.78
N TYR A 87 21.68 0.81 20.63
CA TYR A 87 21.53 -0.49 20.00
C TYR A 87 22.08 -0.51 18.57
N ILE A 88 21.69 0.45 17.73
CA ILE A 88 22.15 0.54 16.34
C ILE A 88 23.68 0.66 16.29
N ARG A 89 24.26 1.50 17.14
CA ARG A 89 25.73 1.68 17.21
C ARG A 89 26.46 0.41 17.63
N ALA A 90 25.89 -0.34 18.57
CA ALA A 90 26.45 -1.61 19.05
C ALA A 90 26.29 -2.77 18.05
N HIS A 91 25.42 -2.64 17.05
CA HIS A 91 25.11 -3.69 16.06
C HIS A 91 25.31 -3.22 14.62
N PRO A 92 26.52 -2.77 14.21
CA PRO A 92 26.77 -2.24 12.86
C PRO A 92 26.55 -3.27 11.74
N GLN A 93 26.57 -4.57 12.06
CA GLN A 93 26.26 -5.66 11.14
C GLN A 93 24.78 -5.74 10.76
N ASP A 94 23.89 -5.18 11.59
CA ASP A 94 22.46 -5.15 11.30
C ASP A 94 22.21 -4.06 10.26
N PHE A 95 22.06 -4.47 8.99
CA PHE A 95 21.77 -3.55 7.86
C PHE A 95 20.53 -2.66 8.10
N ARG A 96 19.62 -3.08 8.98
CA ARG A 96 18.49 -2.28 9.50
C ARG A 96 18.39 -2.48 11.01
N PRO A 97 17.90 -1.49 11.76
CA PRO A 97 17.70 -1.63 13.20
C PRO A 97 16.93 -2.91 13.55
N PHE A 98 17.47 -3.68 14.50
CA PHE A 98 16.91 -4.93 15.03
C PHE A 98 16.75 -6.08 14.02
N ALA A 99 17.43 -6.03 12.87
CA ALA A 99 17.33 -7.07 11.85
C ALA A 99 17.65 -8.48 12.40
N SER A 100 18.66 -8.59 13.27
CA SER A 100 19.04 -9.85 13.92
C SER A 100 17.95 -10.40 14.85
N ILE A 101 17.32 -9.54 15.66
CA ILE A 101 16.21 -9.91 16.57
C ILE A 101 15.02 -10.42 15.75
N VAL A 102 14.66 -9.70 14.68
CA VAL A 102 13.53 -10.07 13.82
C VAL A 102 13.83 -11.37 13.08
N ALA A 103 15.05 -11.55 12.58
CA ALA A 103 15.46 -12.79 11.92
C ALA A 103 15.35 -14.00 12.85
N LYS A 104 15.83 -13.88 14.09
CA LYS A 104 15.70 -14.92 15.12
C LYS A 104 14.23 -15.22 15.44
N ALA A 105 13.43 -14.19 15.71
CA ALA A 105 12.01 -14.36 15.99
C ALA A 105 11.24 -14.99 14.82
N THR A 106 11.63 -14.67 13.58
CA THR A 106 11.02 -15.28 12.38
C THR A 106 11.38 -16.76 12.27
N ALA A 107 12.64 -17.14 12.52
CA ALA A 107 13.07 -18.53 12.54
C ALA A 107 12.38 -19.36 13.64
N GLU A 108 12.03 -18.72 14.75
CA GLU A 108 11.29 -19.30 15.88
C GLU A 108 9.77 -19.20 15.74
N VAL A 109 9.24 -18.69 14.60
CA VAL A 109 7.79 -18.51 14.36
C VAL A 109 7.12 -17.62 15.41
N ARG A 110 7.85 -16.65 15.97
CA ARG A 110 7.35 -15.66 16.94
C ARG A 110 7.13 -14.28 16.34
N PHE A 111 7.62 -14.01 15.13
CA PHE A 111 7.37 -12.74 14.47
C PHE A 111 5.95 -12.73 13.86
N PRO A 112 5.10 -11.75 14.21
CA PRO A 112 3.65 -11.87 14.02
C PRO A 112 3.16 -11.61 12.59
N VAL A 113 4.04 -11.17 11.68
CA VAL A 113 3.66 -10.82 10.31
C VAL A 113 4.55 -11.53 9.28
N PRO A 114 4.03 -11.83 8.07
CA PRO A 114 4.76 -12.59 7.06
C PRO A 114 5.81 -11.75 6.32
N ARG A 115 6.64 -10.97 7.04
CA ARG A 115 7.62 -10.04 6.49
C ARG A 115 9.02 -10.35 6.99
N ARG A 116 10.01 -10.09 6.14
CA ARG A 116 11.42 -10.07 6.53
C ARG A 116 11.79 -8.68 7.01
N GLY A 117 12.15 -8.58 8.29
CA GLY A 117 12.61 -7.34 8.92
C GLY A 117 11.49 -6.32 9.18
N ILE A 118 11.90 -5.21 9.79
CA ILE A 118 11.02 -4.09 10.14
C ILE A 118 11.45 -2.80 9.42
N GLY A 119 10.48 -1.97 9.08
CA GLY A 119 10.72 -0.62 8.59
C GLY A 119 10.46 0.38 9.70
N LEU A 120 11.51 0.91 10.32
CA LEU A 120 11.44 1.91 11.37
C LEU A 120 12.01 3.24 10.87
N TYR A 121 11.25 4.32 11.03
CA TYR A 121 11.67 5.65 10.60
C TYR A 121 11.44 6.66 11.72
N LYS A 122 12.52 7.19 12.30
CA LYS A 122 12.45 8.26 13.31
C LYS A 122 11.75 9.48 12.72
N THR A 123 10.96 10.18 13.53
CA THR A 123 10.41 11.48 13.16
C THR A 123 11.23 12.61 13.80
N MET A 124 10.84 13.86 13.58
CA MET A 124 11.46 14.99 14.27
C MET A 124 10.92 15.16 15.71
N GLU A 125 9.82 14.49 16.06
CA GLU A 125 9.26 14.49 17.40
C GLU A 125 9.94 13.38 18.22
N PRO A 126 10.59 13.71 19.35
CA PRO A 126 11.28 12.73 20.19
C PRO A 126 10.37 11.56 20.59
N GLY A 127 10.89 10.35 20.48
CA GLY A 127 10.19 9.12 20.82
C GLY A 127 9.02 8.74 19.89
N VAL A 128 8.79 9.49 18.80
CA VAL A 128 7.77 9.17 17.79
C VAL A 128 8.41 8.57 16.55
N TRP A 129 7.97 7.36 16.20
CA TRP A 129 8.49 6.58 15.08
C TRP A 129 7.38 6.14 14.12
N ARG A 130 7.74 6.07 12.85
CA ARG A 130 6.92 5.62 11.73
C ARG A 130 7.25 4.18 11.40
N ILE A 131 6.24 3.33 11.28
CA ILE A 131 6.38 1.88 11.12
C ILE A 131 5.81 1.43 9.77
N ASN A 132 6.66 0.82 8.94
CA ASN A 132 6.30 0.15 7.68
C ASN A 132 6.63 -1.34 7.76
N THR A 133 5.87 -2.07 8.56
CA THR A 133 6.16 -3.48 8.85
C THR A 133 5.01 -4.41 8.54
N GLY A 134 3.76 -3.93 8.52
CA GLY A 134 2.62 -4.72 8.09
C GLY A 134 2.79 -5.27 6.66
N ARG A 135 2.20 -6.44 6.42
CA ARG A 135 2.19 -7.11 5.12
C ARG A 135 0.89 -7.90 4.97
N VAL A 136 -0.12 -7.22 4.45
CA VAL A 136 -1.41 -7.81 4.09
C VAL A 136 -1.27 -8.44 2.71
N LEU A 137 -1.66 -9.71 2.59
CA LEU A 137 -1.46 -10.53 1.39
C LEU A 137 -2.79 -10.90 0.77
N ARG A 138 -2.79 -11.17 -0.54
CA ARG A 138 -3.93 -11.74 -1.27
C ARG A 138 -5.22 -10.92 -1.15
N ARG A 139 -5.09 -9.59 -1.19
CA ARG A 139 -6.20 -8.64 -1.22
C ARG A 139 -6.22 -7.90 -2.54
N ASN A 140 -7.41 -7.71 -3.09
CA ASN A 140 -7.59 -6.91 -4.30
C ASN A 140 -7.68 -5.43 -3.92
N GLY A 141 -6.73 -4.61 -4.38
CA GLY A 141 -6.74 -3.17 -4.13
C GLY A 141 -7.81 -2.39 -4.90
N ALA A 142 -8.45 -3.00 -5.90
CA ALA A 142 -9.50 -2.41 -6.71
C ALA A 142 -10.92 -2.85 -6.30
N ASP A 143 -11.06 -3.59 -5.20
CA ASP A 143 -12.35 -4.05 -4.67
C ASP A 143 -12.59 -3.42 -3.29
N ALA A 144 -13.75 -2.78 -3.13
CA ALA A 144 -14.07 -2.02 -1.92
C ALA A 144 -14.22 -2.90 -0.65
N LEU A 145 -14.73 -4.13 -0.79
CA LEU A 145 -14.87 -5.05 0.33
C LEU A 145 -13.51 -5.61 0.73
N GLU A 146 -12.67 -5.99 -0.24
CA GLU A 146 -11.32 -6.47 0.01
C GLU A 146 -10.43 -5.40 0.64
N LEU A 147 -10.57 -4.12 0.24
CA LEU A 147 -9.90 -3.00 0.91
C LEU A 147 -10.33 -2.88 2.39
N SER A 148 -11.63 -3.04 2.67
CA SER A 148 -12.14 -3.00 4.04
C SER A 148 -11.58 -4.15 4.89
N LEU A 149 -11.52 -5.36 4.33
CA LEU A 149 -10.92 -6.52 4.99
C LEU A 149 -9.42 -6.35 5.20
N ALA A 150 -8.71 -5.80 4.21
CA ALA A 150 -7.29 -5.50 4.30
C ALA A 150 -6.98 -4.50 5.42
N GLU A 151 -7.86 -3.53 5.62
CA GLU A 151 -7.76 -2.55 6.69
C GLU A 151 -7.99 -3.13 8.08
N VAL A 152 -8.91 -4.09 8.23
CA VAL A 152 -9.12 -4.83 9.47
C VAL A 152 -7.86 -5.65 9.77
N GLU A 153 -7.40 -6.47 8.82
CA GLU A 153 -6.20 -7.29 8.94
C GLU A 153 -4.96 -6.44 9.24
N GLY A 154 -4.83 -5.28 8.58
CA GLY A 154 -3.73 -4.34 8.83
C GLY A 154 -3.69 -3.84 10.27
N ARG A 155 -4.85 -3.57 10.88
CA ARG A 155 -4.95 -3.14 12.28
C ARG A 155 -4.67 -4.28 13.25
N GLU A 156 -5.12 -5.50 12.94
CA GLU A 156 -4.76 -6.71 13.71
C GLU A 156 -3.24 -6.94 13.70
N GLN A 157 -2.60 -6.81 12.54
CA GLN A 157 -1.14 -6.89 12.41
C GLN A 157 -0.44 -5.78 13.20
N THR A 158 -0.98 -4.55 13.23
CA THR A 158 -0.43 -3.46 14.06
C THR A 158 -0.45 -3.81 15.54
N VAL A 159 -1.56 -4.34 16.07
CA VAL A 159 -1.65 -4.75 17.47
C VAL A 159 -0.62 -5.84 17.79
N ALA A 160 -0.55 -6.89 16.97
CA ALA A 160 0.41 -7.97 17.18
C ALA A 160 1.87 -7.48 17.09
N LEU A 161 2.18 -6.54 16.20
CA LEU A 161 3.49 -5.92 16.10
C LEU A 161 3.85 -5.08 17.33
N LEU A 162 2.91 -4.32 17.89
CA LEU A 162 3.14 -3.55 19.12
C LEU A 162 3.50 -4.47 20.29
N ASP A 163 2.79 -5.59 20.43
CA ASP A 163 3.10 -6.59 21.46
C ASP A 163 4.48 -7.22 21.23
N PHE A 164 4.84 -7.51 19.98
CA PHE A 164 6.18 -7.97 19.66
C PHE A 164 7.24 -6.92 20.02
N PHE A 165 7.01 -5.64 19.71
CA PHE A 165 7.96 -4.56 19.97
C PHE A 165 8.23 -4.39 21.46
N ARG A 166 7.18 -4.30 22.29
CA ARG A 166 7.31 -4.16 23.76
C ARG A 166 8.16 -5.24 24.39
N ASN A 167 8.04 -6.47 23.88
CA ASN A 167 8.65 -7.65 24.49
C ASN A 167 10.04 -7.99 23.93
N ASN A 168 10.44 -7.42 22.78
CA ASN A 168 11.64 -7.89 22.06
C ASN A 168 12.56 -6.77 21.56
N LEU A 169 12.11 -5.53 21.42
CA LEU A 169 12.92 -4.46 20.84
C LEU A 169 13.40 -3.47 21.91
N PRO A 170 14.73 -3.35 22.13
CA PRO A 170 15.30 -2.33 23.01
C PRO A 170 14.81 -0.92 22.67
N GLY A 171 14.30 -0.21 23.69
CA GLY A 171 13.77 1.15 23.57
C GLY A 171 12.29 1.20 23.18
N PHE A 172 11.64 0.06 22.93
CA PHE A 172 10.21 -0.02 22.62
C PHE A 172 9.37 -0.58 23.79
N GLU A 173 9.95 -0.77 24.97
CA GLU A 173 9.29 -1.43 26.11
C GLU A 173 8.00 -0.71 26.54
N GLN A 174 7.96 0.62 26.40
CA GLN A 174 6.81 1.47 26.74
C GLN A 174 6.05 1.97 25.50
N VAL A 175 6.26 1.35 24.33
CA VAL A 175 5.70 1.84 23.07
C VAL A 175 4.17 1.81 23.08
N GLU A 176 3.58 2.90 22.60
CA GLU A 176 2.13 3.05 22.43
C GLU A 176 1.77 3.39 20.98
N PRO A 177 0.62 2.91 20.47
CA PRO A 177 0.11 3.37 19.18
C PRO A 177 -0.23 4.86 19.27
N ARG A 178 0.20 5.63 18.28
CA ARG A 178 -0.24 7.03 18.13
C ARG A 178 -1.41 7.14 17.15
N ASP A 179 -1.23 6.58 15.96
CA ASP A 179 -2.24 6.54 14.91
C ASP A 179 -1.86 5.52 13.83
N THR A 180 -2.83 5.14 13.01
CA THR A 180 -2.61 4.43 11.76
C THR A 180 -2.87 5.37 10.57
N ALA A 181 -2.39 5.00 9.40
CA ALA A 181 -2.89 5.55 8.15
C ALA A 181 -4.42 5.38 8.09
N THR A 182 -5.08 6.33 7.43
CA THR A 182 -6.54 6.31 7.27
C THR A 182 -7.00 5.16 6.37
N GLN A 183 -6.18 4.79 5.39
CA GLN A 183 -6.47 3.74 4.41
C GLN A 183 -5.29 2.78 4.30
N ILE A 184 -5.57 1.52 3.93
CA ILE A 184 -4.54 0.56 3.56
C ILE A 184 -3.73 1.06 2.34
N GLY A 185 -2.40 0.95 2.42
CA GLY A 185 -1.52 1.29 1.31
C GLY A 185 -1.53 0.20 0.23
N VAL A 186 -2.10 0.52 -0.92
CA VAL A 186 -2.09 -0.30 -2.13
C VAL A 186 -0.90 0.09 -3.02
N ARG A 187 -0.18 -0.90 -3.53
CA ARG A 187 1.00 -0.70 -4.39
C ARG A 187 0.73 -0.98 -5.86
N GLU A 188 -0.29 -1.78 -6.13
CA GLU A 188 -0.57 -2.31 -7.45
C GLU A 188 -2.03 -2.74 -7.53
N THR A 189 -2.69 -2.35 -8.60
CA THR A 189 -4.01 -2.83 -9.02
C THR A 189 -3.95 -3.17 -10.51
N ARG A 190 -4.72 -2.49 -11.36
CA ARG A 190 -4.76 -2.73 -12.80
C ARG A 190 -3.63 -1.98 -13.49
N ARG A 191 -3.05 -2.61 -14.50
CA ARG A 191 -2.14 -2.00 -15.48
C ARG A 191 -2.83 -2.00 -16.83
N ILE A 192 -2.84 -0.84 -17.46
CA ILE A 192 -3.37 -0.67 -18.81
C ILE A 192 -2.40 -1.32 -19.80
N ASP A 193 -2.94 -2.07 -20.75
CA ASP A 193 -2.14 -2.55 -21.88
C ASP A 193 -1.98 -1.44 -22.90
N GLY A 194 -0.82 -0.78 -22.83
CA GLY A 194 -0.42 0.21 -23.81
C GLY A 194 0.02 -0.43 -25.13
N ALA A 195 0.15 0.40 -26.16
CA ALA A 195 0.70 -0.03 -27.46
C ALA A 195 2.15 -0.54 -27.36
N TYR A 196 2.85 -0.18 -26.28
CA TYR A 196 4.22 -0.58 -26.00
C TYR A 196 4.43 -0.75 -24.49
N GLU A 197 5.09 -1.83 -24.09
CA GLU A 197 5.53 -2.05 -22.72
C GLU A 197 7.05 -1.83 -22.67
N LEU A 198 7.49 -0.86 -21.86
CA LEU A 198 8.92 -0.62 -21.64
C LEU A 198 9.56 -1.84 -20.99
N THR A 199 10.59 -2.37 -21.63
CA THR A 199 11.35 -3.51 -21.17
C THR A 199 12.64 -3.07 -20.47
N LEU A 200 13.26 -3.98 -19.73
CA LEU A 200 14.58 -3.73 -19.14
C LEU A 200 15.64 -3.41 -20.21
N GLN A 201 15.50 -3.97 -21.42
CA GLN A 201 16.43 -3.72 -22.52
C GLN A 201 16.37 -2.27 -22.99
N ASP A 202 15.18 -1.66 -23.02
CA ASP A 202 14.99 -0.26 -23.40
C ASP A 202 15.65 0.72 -22.42
N LEU A 203 15.87 0.29 -21.18
CA LEU A 203 16.50 1.11 -20.14
C LEU A 203 18.04 1.04 -20.18
N HIS A 204 18.61 0.11 -20.94
CA HIS A 204 20.05 -0.12 -21.01
C HIS A 204 20.71 0.43 -22.30
N SER A 205 19.93 1.00 -23.22
CA SER A 205 20.40 1.68 -24.45
C SER A 205 20.59 3.18 -24.25
#